data_AF-A0A915MU40-F1
#
_entry.id   AF-A0A915MU40-F1
#
_cell.length_a   1.000
_cell.length_b   1.000
_cell.length_c   1.000
_cell.angle_alpha   90.00
_cell.angle_beta   90.00
_cell.angle_gamma   90.00
#
_symmetry.space_group_name_H-M   'P 1'
#
loop_
_entity.id
_entity.type
_entity.pdbx_description
1 polymer ?
#
loop_
_entity_poly.entity_id
_entity_poly.type
_entity_poly.pdbx_seq_one_letter_code
_entity_poly.pdbx_strand_id
1 'polypeptide(L)'
;QSRFDNSGNRNLDNKNKINKSVNEEEDFYTRLRPRPKLILGGRGALGLLNWPRGLCAVPRELFEEDDFGTILAVADSSNHRIQLFSSTDGLLIRSFGCFGKEDGQFDGCCSVCVHHKRKELFVADRYNHRVQVFDLKGRFLRKFGVRGSGPSQFQHCWGIAIDEHLGV
;
A
#
# COMPACT_ATOMS: atom_id res chain seq x y z
N GLN A 1 -3.49 -29.42 75.65
CA GLN A 1 -3.84 -27.98 75.58
C GLN A 1 -3.31 -27.42 74.26
N SER A 2 -4.14 -26.62 73.58
CA SER A 2 -3.83 -25.61 72.53
C SER A 2 -2.96 -26.02 71.31
N ARG A 3 -3.53 -26.10 70.10
CA ARG A 3 -3.82 -25.02 69.12
C ARG A 3 -2.57 -24.56 68.33
N PHE A 4 -2.84 -24.14 67.09
CA PHE A 4 -2.00 -23.51 66.04
C PHE A 4 -1.62 -24.44 64.87
N ASP A 5 -1.79 -24.08 63.60
CA ASP A 5 -2.82 -23.27 62.95
C ASP A 5 -2.83 -23.64 61.45
N ASN A 6 -4.02 -23.64 60.87
CA ASN A 6 -4.31 -24.01 59.50
C ASN A 6 -4.13 -22.78 58.59
N SER A 7 -2.97 -22.59 57.95
CA SER A 7 -2.77 -21.45 57.03
C SER A 7 -1.76 -21.70 55.89
N GLY A 8 -1.77 -22.92 55.34
CA GLY A 8 -0.73 -23.33 54.38
C GLY A 8 -1.17 -23.57 52.93
N ASN A 9 -2.39 -23.22 52.48
CA ASN A 9 -2.77 -23.61 51.10
C ASN A 9 -3.73 -22.71 50.32
N ARG A 10 -4.10 -21.52 50.84
CA ARG A 10 -5.01 -20.61 50.09
C ARG A 10 -4.30 -19.66 49.12
N ASN A 11 -2.97 -19.54 49.19
CA ASN A 11 -2.21 -18.56 48.39
C ASN A 11 -1.64 -19.12 47.07
N LEU A 12 -1.42 -20.43 46.96
CA LEU A 12 -0.91 -21.06 45.72
C LEU A 12 -2.02 -21.25 44.68
N ASP A 13 -3.22 -21.66 45.12
CA ASP A 13 -4.39 -21.82 44.25
C ASP A 13 -4.88 -20.48 43.69
N ASN A 14 -4.81 -19.41 44.48
CA ASN A 14 -5.16 -18.07 44.02
C ASN A 14 -4.14 -17.50 43.02
N LYS A 15 -2.83 -17.72 43.23
CA LYS A 15 -1.80 -17.30 42.27
C LYS A 15 -1.94 -18.03 40.93
N ASN A 16 -2.24 -19.33 40.95
CA ASN A 16 -2.47 -20.10 39.72
C ASN A 16 -3.77 -19.70 39.00
N LYS A 17 -4.85 -19.38 39.72
CA LYS A 17 -6.09 -18.85 39.11
C LYS A 17 -5.91 -17.46 38.52
N ILE A 18 -5.20 -16.56 39.21
CA ILE A 18 -4.90 -15.21 38.73
C ILE A 18 -3.98 -15.27 37.48
N ASN A 19 -2.94 -16.09 37.51
CA ASN A 19 -2.07 -16.26 36.34
C ASN A 19 -2.81 -16.89 35.15
N LYS A 20 -3.76 -17.81 35.41
CA LYS A 20 -4.57 -18.43 34.36
C LYS A 20 -5.58 -17.44 33.77
N SER A 21 -6.24 -16.61 34.59
CA SER A 21 -7.18 -15.59 34.12
C SER A 21 -6.49 -14.45 33.37
N VAL A 22 -5.30 -14.04 33.81
CA VAL A 22 -4.48 -13.03 33.10
C VAL A 22 -4.03 -13.57 31.74
N ASN A 23 -3.58 -14.82 31.68
CA ASN A 23 -3.24 -15.47 30.41
C ASN A 23 -4.47 -15.63 29.50
N GLU A 24 -5.65 -15.94 30.03
CA GLU A 24 -6.89 -16.08 29.24
C GLU A 24 -7.40 -14.73 28.70
N GLU A 25 -7.28 -13.63 29.45
CA GLU A 25 -7.57 -12.27 28.95
C GLU A 25 -6.57 -11.83 27.88
N GLU A 26 -5.27 -12.03 28.10
CA GLU A 26 -4.23 -11.66 27.14
C GLU A 26 -4.36 -12.48 25.83
N ASP A 27 -4.77 -13.75 25.95
CA ASP A 27 -5.07 -14.66 24.84
C ASP A 27 -6.42 -14.35 24.15
N PHE A 28 -7.37 -13.73 24.86
CA PHE A 28 -8.61 -13.18 24.28
C PHE A 28 -8.33 -11.94 23.42
N TYR A 29 -7.55 -10.98 23.95
CA TYR A 29 -7.21 -9.77 23.21
C TYR A 29 -6.26 -10.02 22.04
N THR A 30 -5.39 -11.03 22.09
CA THR A 30 -4.56 -11.44 20.94
C THR A 30 -5.37 -12.14 19.84
N ARG A 31 -6.43 -12.88 20.18
CA ARG A 31 -7.37 -13.46 19.22
C ARG A 31 -8.28 -12.43 18.53
N LEU A 32 -8.51 -11.28 19.18
CA LEU A 32 -9.24 -10.15 18.59
C LEU A 32 -8.39 -9.26 17.68
N ARG A 33 -7.06 -9.46 17.62
CA ARG A 33 -6.21 -8.67 16.71
C ARG A 33 -6.46 -9.13 15.27
N PRO A 34 -7.00 -8.27 14.39
CA PRO A 34 -7.15 -8.63 12.98
C PRO A 34 -5.77 -8.95 12.42
N ARG A 35 -5.61 -10.14 11.83
CA ARG A 35 -4.38 -10.49 11.14
C ARG A 35 -4.42 -9.90 9.73
N PRO A 36 -3.35 -9.26 9.25
CA PRO A 36 -3.27 -8.84 7.86
C PRO A 36 -3.55 -10.03 6.94
N LYS A 37 -4.45 -9.84 5.96
CA LYS A 37 -4.77 -10.89 4.97
C LYS A 37 -3.66 -11.08 3.93
N LEU A 38 -2.93 -9.99 3.65
CA LEU A 38 -1.80 -9.96 2.73
C LEU A 38 -0.75 -9.01 3.30
N ILE A 39 0.50 -9.46 3.30
CA ILE A 39 1.67 -8.63 3.58
C ILE A 39 2.57 -8.80 2.37
N LEU A 40 2.88 -7.68 1.70
CA LEU A 40 3.71 -7.65 0.51
C LEU A 40 4.80 -6.60 0.66
N GLY A 41 5.95 -6.88 0.04
CA GLY A 41 7.12 -6.00 0.06
C GLY A 41 8.15 -6.34 1.13
N GLY A 42 9.13 -5.43 1.23
CA GLY A 42 10.43 -5.59 1.86
C GLY A 42 11.41 -4.70 1.10
N ARG A 43 12.53 -4.28 1.69
CA ARG A 43 13.47 -3.39 0.98
C ARG A 43 14.12 -4.12 -0.19
N GLY A 44 13.98 -3.62 -1.43
CA GLY A 44 14.72 -4.21 -2.55
C GLY A 44 14.25 -3.84 -3.96
N ALA A 45 14.60 -4.74 -4.91
CA ALA A 45 14.36 -4.63 -6.34
C ALA A 45 12.96 -5.15 -6.74
N LEU A 46 12.76 -5.69 -7.95
CA LEU A 46 11.43 -6.13 -8.43
C LEU A 46 10.75 -7.09 -7.43
N GLY A 47 9.45 -6.89 -7.18
CA GLY A 47 8.67 -7.64 -6.19
C GLY A 47 8.86 -7.17 -4.75
N LEU A 48 9.88 -6.34 -4.52
CA LEU A 48 10.18 -5.64 -3.28
C LEU A 48 9.98 -4.13 -3.48
N LEU A 49 9.96 -3.37 -2.38
CA LEU A 49 9.60 -1.95 -2.37
C LEU A 49 10.65 -1.15 -1.62
N ASN A 50 10.91 0.08 -2.06
CA ASN A 50 11.73 1.05 -1.37
C ASN A 50 11.02 2.41 -1.31
N TRP A 51 10.54 2.73 -0.11
CA TRP A 51 9.70 3.90 0.16
C TRP A 51 8.40 3.89 -0.68
N PRO A 52 7.54 2.87 -0.53
CA PRO A 52 6.23 2.89 -1.16
C PRO A 52 5.41 4.04 -0.56
N ARG A 53 4.96 4.98 -1.40
CA ARG A 53 4.23 6.18 -0.95
C ARG A 53 2.74 6.16 -1.29
N GLY A 54 2.42 5.78 -2.52
CA GLY A 54 1.07 5.75 -3.04
C GLY A 54 0.65 4.34 -3.42
N LEU A 55 -0.63 4.03 -3.23
CA LEU A 55 -1.26 2.77 -3.60
C LEU A 55 -2.60 3.08 -4.28
N CYS A 56 -2.95 2.33 -5.31
CA CYS A 56 -4.28 2.34 -5.92
C CYS A 56 -4.73 0.90 -6.18
N ALA A 57 -5.96 0.59 -5.81
CA ALA A 57 -6.63 -0.64 -6.23
C ALA A 57 -7.20 -0.43 -7.63
N VAL A 58 -6.73 -1.23 -8.58
CA VAL A 58 -7.21 -1.27 -9.95
C VAL A 58 -8.11 -2.49 -10.11
N PRO A 59 -9.41 -2.32 -10.41
CA PRO A 59 -10.33 -3.45 -10.51
C PRO A 59 -9.93 -4.42 -11.62
N ARG A 60 -10.19 -5.69 -11.36
CA ARG A 60 -9.81 -6.79 -12.25
C ARG A 60 -10.42 -6.66 -13.64
N GLU A 61 -11.62 -6.08 -13.73
CA GLU A 61 -12.40 -6.01 -14.98
C GLU A 61 -11.75 -5.08 -16.01
N LEU A 62 -10.77 -4.27 -15.58
CA LEU A 62 -10.05 -3.38 -16.49
C LEU A 62 -8.93 -4.11 -17.26
N PHE A 63 -8.45 -5.25 -16.75
CA PHE A 63 -7.44 -6.08 -17.40
C PHE A 63 -8.11 -7.18 -18.23
N GLU A 64 -7.59 -7.39 -19.43
CA GLU A 64 -7.98 -8.49 -20.30
C GLU A 64 -7.11 -9.70 -19.93
N GLU A 65 -7.75 -10.87 -19.70
CA GLU A 65 -7.11 -12.20 -19.67
C GLU A 65 -6.42 -12.69 -18.38
N ASP A 66 -6.43 -11.94 -17.28
CA ASP A 66 -5.69 -12.33 -16.06
C ASP A 66 -6.58 -12.65 -14.82
N ASP A 67 -6.26 -13.70 -14.06
CA ASP A 67 -6.97 -14.13 -12.83
C ASP A 67 -6.34 -13.61 -11.52
N PHE A 68 -5.73 -12.42 -11.54
CA PHE A 68 -5.01 -11.85 -10.38
C PHE A 68 -5.92 -11.21 -9.31
N GLY A 69 -7.24 -11.31 -9.46
CA GLY A 69 -8.17 -10.51 -8.66
C GLY A 69 -7.93 -9.01 -8.87
N THR A 70 -8.27 -8.18 -7.87
CA THR A 70 -7.93 -6.75 -7.88
C THR A 70 -6.41 -6.59 -7.99
N ILE A 71 -5.95 -5.58 -8.72
CA ILE A 71 -4.52 -5.28 -8.85
C ILE A 71 -4.18 -4.11 -7.94
N LEU A 72 -3.05 -4.21 -7.23
CA LEU A 72 -2.51 -3.19 -6.36
C LEU A 72 -1.38 -2.46 -7.09
N ALA A 73 -1.64 -1.26 -7.61
CA ALA A 73 -0.61 -0.40 -8.19
C ALA A 73 0.06 0.42 -7.07
N VAL A 74 1.38 0.29 -6.93
CA VAL A 74 2.18 0.92 -5.87
C VAL A 74 3.21 1.85 -6.48
N ALA A 75 3.25 3.10 -6.01
CA ALA A 75 4.30 4.06 -6.31
C ALA A 75 5.52 3.79 -5.41
N ASP A 76 6.53 3.16 -6.00
CA ASP A 76 7.78 2.72 -5.37
C ASP A 76 8.83 3.85 -5.47
N SER A 77 8.65 4.86 -4.62
CA SER A 77 9.21 6.21 -4.80
C SER A 77 10.73 6.26 -4.92
N SER A 78 11.45 5.52 -4.06
CA SER A 78 12.93 5.53 -4.08
C SER A 78 13.53 4.66 -5.18
N ASN A 79 12.71 3.79 -5.80
CA ASN A 79 13.11 3.01 -6.97
C ASN A 79 12.61 3.64 -8.28
N HIS A 80 11.93 4.79 -8.22
CA HIS A 80 11.51 5.57 -9.39
C HIS A 80 10.64 4.78 -10.37
N ARG A 81 9.70 3.99 -9.85
CA ARG A 81 8.88 3.09 -10.66
C ARG A 81 7.51 2.86 -10.02
N ILE A 82 6.59 2.37 -10.85
CA ILE A 82 5.33 1.80 -10.39
C ILE A 82 5.44 0.27 -10.47
N GLN A 83 4.86 -0.41 -9.48
CA GLN A 83 4.72 -1.87 -9.47
C GLN A 83 3.27 -2.27 -9.26
N LEU A 84 2.81 -3.26 -10.03
CA LEU A 84 1.47 -3.82 -9.96
C LEU A 84 1.57 -5.20 -9.33
N PHE A 85 0.80 -5.42 -8.27
CA PHE A 85 0.75 -6.69 -7.55
C PHE A 85 -0.65 -7.28 -7.61
N SER A 86 -0.72 -8.61 -7.64
CA SER A 86 -1.97 -9.34 -7.43
C SER A 86 -2.43 -9.16 -5.98
N SER A 87 -3.70 -8.78 -5.78
CA SER A 87 -4.27 -8.68 -4.42
C SER A 87 -4.57 -10.04 -3.79
N THR A 88 -4.61 -11.11 -4.59
CA THR A 88 -4.92 -12.46 -4.12
C THR A 88 -3.72 -13.10 -3.43
N ASP A 89 -2.54 -13.01 -4.04
CA ASP A 89 -1.32 -13.72 -3.62
C ASP A 89 -0.10 -12.80 -3.42
N GLY A 90 -0.21 -11.51 -3.74
CA GLY A 90 0.89 -10.54 -3.61
C GLY A 90 1.97 -10.68 -4.68
N LEU A 91 1.77 -11.49 -5.72
CA LEU A 91 2.76 -11.66 -6.78
C LEU A 91 2.90 -10.39 -7.62
N LEU A 92 4.14 -10.09 -8.02
CA LEU A 92 4.40 -9.01 -8.96
C LEU A 92 3.88 -9.40 -10.35
N ILE A 93 3.00 -8.56 -10.88
CA ILE A 93 2.44 -8.71 -12.23
C ILE A 93 3.26 -7.88 -13.22
N ARG A 94 3.57 -6.64 -12.85
CA ARG A 94 4.24 -5.69 -13.76
C ARG A 94 5.02 -4.63 -13.00
N SER A 95 6.05 -4.11 -13.63
CA SER A 95 6.71 -2.88 -13.21
C SER A 95 7.05 -2.02 -14.41
N PHE A 96 6.98 -0.70 -14.24
CA PHE A 96 7.42 0.25 -15.25
C PHE A 96 7.98 1.53 -14.62
N GLY A 97 8.85 2.19 -15.38
CA GLY A 97 9.56 3.40 -14.98
C GLY A 97 10.97 3.13 -14.44
N CYS A 98 11.76 4.19 -14.46
CA CYS A 98 13.11 4.25 -13.90
C CYS A 98 13.44 5.72 -13.56
N PHE A 99 14.58 5.95 -12.90
CA PHE A 99 15.02 7.31 -12.58
C PHE A 99 15.21 8.15 -13.84
N GLY A 100 14.69 9.38 -13.81
CA GLY A 100 15.00 10.40 -14.80
C GLY A 100 13.86 11.39 -15.06
N LYS A 101 13.95 12.08 -16.21
CA LYS A 101 13.07 13.21 -16.56
C LYS A 101 12.33 13.03 -17.88
N GLU A 102 12.65 11.99 -18.64
CA GLU A 102 12.00 11.69 -19.91
C GLU A 102 10.61 11.06 -19.72
N ASP A 103 9.90 10.85 -20.81
CA ASP A 103 8.60 10.18 -20.80
C ASP A 103 8.72 8.76 -20.24
N GLY A 104 7.87 8.45 -19.26
CA GLY A 104 7.92 7.17 -18.55
C GLY A 104 9.02 7.05 -17.50
N GLN A 105 9.90 8.04 -17.35
CA GLN A 105 10.85 8.12 -16.23
C GLN A 105 10.27 8.94 -15.08
N PHE A 106 10.75 8.69 -13.85
CA PHE A 106 10.27 9.36 -12.64
C PHE A 106 11.42 9.90 -11.78
N ASP A 107 11.15 11.00 -11.10
CA ASP A 107 11.98 11.50 -10.00
C ASP A 107 11.11 11.63 -8.74
N GLY A 108 11.03 10.53 -7.98
CA GLY A 108 10.21 10.46 -6.78
C GLY A 108 8.71 10.38 -7.08
N CYS A 109 8.28 9.39 -7.88
CA CYS A 109 6.85 9.08 -8.02
C CYS A 109 6.24 8.84 -6.62
N CYS A 110 5.12 9.48 -6.31
CA CYS A 110 4.62 9.53 -4.93
C CYS A 110 3.16 9.09 -4.79
N SER A 111 2.38 9.16 -5.86
CA SER A 111 0.98 8.76 -5.87
C SER A 111 0.61 8.20 -7.23
N VAL A 112 -0.31 7.24 -7.23
CA VAL A 112 -0.90 6.62 -8.41
C VAL A 112 -2.40 6.51 -8.19
N CYS A 113 -3.19 6.75 -9.22
CA CYS A 113 -4.62 6.47 -9.26
C CYS A 113 -5.03 5.97 -10.65
N VAL A 114 -6.20 5.36 -10.77
CA VAL A 114 -6.72 4.84 -12.03
C VAL A 114 -7.98 5.58 -12.45
N HIS A 115 -8.08 5.89 -13.73
CA HIS A 115 -9.32 6.30 -14.36
C HIS A 115 -9.99 5.05 -14.95
N HIS A 116 -11.06 4.57 -14.32
CA HIS A 116 -11.67 3.28 -14.65
C HIS A 116 -12.20 3.22 -16.09
N LYS A 117 -12.99 4.21 -16.51
CA LYS A 117 -13.59 4.26 -17.86
C LYS A 117 -12.56 4.35 -18.98
N ARG A 118 -11.47 5.11 -18.78
CA ARG A 118 -10.42 5.32 -19.78
C ARG A 118 -9.34 4.24 -19.74
N LYS A 119 -9.31 3.41 -18.69
CA LYS A 119 -8.25 2.43 -18.42
C LYS A 119 -6.86 3.09 -18.38
N GLU A 120 -6.75 4.21 -17.68
CA GLU A 120 -5.51 5.01 -17.60
C GLU A 120 -5.01 5.13 -16.16
N LEU A 121 -3.72 4.99 -15.94
CA LEU A 121 -3.04 5.25 -14.67
C LEU A 121 -2.49 6.67 -14.68
N PHE A 122 -2.77 7.44 -13.63
CA PHE A 122 -2.21 8.77 -13.42
C PHE A 122 -1.21 8.69 -12.27
N VAL A 123 -0.01 9.22 -12.50
CA VAL A 123 1.10 9.15 -11.56
C VAL A 123 1.61 10.54 -11.28
N ALA A 124 1.63 10.93 -10.00
CA ALA A 124 2.27 12.16 -9.54
C ALA A 124 3.79 11.95 -9.44
N ASP A 125 4.53 12.77 -10.17
CA ASP A 125 5.99 12.73 -10.28
C ASP A 125 6.59 13.95 -9.58
N ARG A 126 6.89 13.77 -8.29
CA ARG A 126 7.05 14.86 -7.33
C ARG A 126 8.16 15.83 -7.73
N TYR A 127 9.36 15.33 -7.99
CA TYR A 127 10.52 16.19 -8.25
C TYR A 127 10.65 16.63 -9.70
N ASN A 128 9.89 16.01 -10.61
CA ASN A 128 9.69 16.53 -11.96
C ASN A 128 8.52 17.51 -12.09
N HIS A 129 7.78 17.76 -11.00
CA HIS A 129 6.70 18.76 -10.95
C HIS A 129 5.62 18.54 -12.02
N ARG A 130 5.26 17.27 -12.24
CA ARG A 130 4.34 16.87 -13.31
C ARG A 130 3.46 15.71 -12.89
N VAL A 131 2.42 15.47 -13.68
CA VAL A 131 1.64 14.24 -13.67
C VAL A 131 1.86 13.55 -15.01
N GLN A 132 2.11 12.25 -14.96
CA GLN A 132 2.20 11.40 -16.15
C GLN A 132 1.03 10.43 -16.20
N VAL A 133 0.53 10.16 -17.40
CA VAL A 133 -0.59 9.28 -17.67
C VAL A 133 -0.09 8.09 -18.49
N PHE A 134 -0.47 6.90 -18.08
CA PHE A 134 -0.09 5.62 -18.68
C PHE A 134 -1.33 4.80 -18.99
N ASP A 135 -1.21 3.84 -19.89
CA ASP A 135 -2.19 2.75 -19.94
C ASP A 135 -1.93 1.70 -18.83
N LEU A 136 -2.82 0.74 -18.69
CA LEU A 136 -2.67 -0.35 -17.71
C LEU A 136 -1.48 -1.29 -17.98
N LYS A 137 -0.91 -1.23 -19.20
CA LYS A 137 0.32 -1.98 -19.56
C LYS A 137 1.59 -1.20 -19.19
N GLY A 138 1.47 0.02 -18.66
CA GLY A 138 2.58 0.88 -18.26
C GLY A 138 3.21 1.66 -19.41
N ARG A 139 2.54 1.75 -20.57
CA ARG A 139 3.01 2.58 -21.69
C ARG A 139 2.62 4.02 -21.45
N PHE A 140 3.59 4.93 -21.61
CA PHE A 140 3.34 6.37 -21.51
C PHE A 140 2.33 6.82 -22.56
N LEU A 141 1.37 7.65 -22.15
CA LEU A 141 0.35 8.23 -23.03
C LEU A 141 0.52 9.74 -23.16
N ARG A 142 0.62 10.46 -22.04
CA ARG A 142 0.74 11.92 -21.99
C ARG A 142 1.24 12.40 -20.63
N LYS A 143 1.62 13.67 -20.56
CA LYS A 143 1.96 14.35 -19.30
C LYS A 143 1.44 15.78 -19.30
N PHE A 144 1.26 16.33 -18.10
CA PHE A 144 0.95 17.74 -17.90
C PHE A 144 1.55 18.23 -16.60
N GLY A 145 1.74 19.54 -16.48
CA GLY A 145 2.48 20.13 -15.39
C GLY A 145 3.94 20.40 -15.72
N VAL A 146 4.43 21.52 -15.23
CA VAL A 146 5.85 21.90 -15.17
C VAL A 146 6.10 22.61 -13.84
N ARG A 147 7.36 22.74 -13.44
CA ARG A 147 7.71 23.47 -12.21
C ARG A 147 7.25 24.93 -12.29
N GLY A 148 6.51 25.37 -11.27
CA GLY A 148 6.15 26.78 -11.09
C GLY A 148 4.86 26.97 -10.29
N SER A 149 4.35 28.20 -10.26
CA SER A 149 3.17 28.59 -9.47
C SER A 149 2.03 29.18 -10.30
N GLY A 150 2.17 29.22 -11.63
CA GLY A 150 1.14 29.70 -12.54
C GLY A 150 0.11 28.62 -12.90
N PRO A 151 -0.90 28.97 -13.73
CA PRO A 151 -1.85 28.01 -14.27
C PRO A 151 -1.15 26.82 -14.92
N SER A 152 -1.64 25.61 -14.64
CA SER A 152 -1.06 24.33 -15.12
C SER A 152 0.38 24.05 -14.70
N GLN A 153 0.94 24.81 -13.76
CA GLN A 153 2.25 24.56 -13.15
C GLN A 153 2.08 23.94 -11.76
N PHE A 154 3.04 23.14 -11.34
CA PHE A 154 3.02 22.46 -10.05
C PHE A 154 4.31 22.72 -9.26
N GLN A 155 4.18 22.63 -7.93
CA GLN A 155 5.30 22.55 -7.02
C GLN A 155 5.15 21.27 -6.21
N HIS A 156 5.98 20.26 -6.48
CA HIS A 156 5.98 18.99 -5.76
C HIS A 156 4.59 18.33 -5.71
N CYS A 157 4.14 17.72 -6.81
CA CYS A 157 2.91 16.92 -6.78
C CYS A 157 3.06 15.78 -5.76
N TRP A 158 2.17 15.69 -4.77
CA TRP A 158 2.23 14.66 -3.73
C TRP A 158 1.12 13.62 -3.84
N GLY A 159 -0.11 14.07 -4.06
CA GLY A 159 -1.29 13.22 -4.15
C GLY A 159 -2.08 13.53 -5.41
N ILE A 160 -2.71 12.51 -5.96
CA ILE A 160 -3.67 12.64 -7.05
C ILE A 160 -4.90 11.80 -6.73
N ALA A 161 -6.07 12.35 -7.04
CA ALA A 161 -7.35 11.65 -6.98
C ALA A 161 -8.11 11.97 -8.26
N ILE A 162 -8.96 11.05 -8.68
CA ILE A 162 -9.81 11.20 -9.85
C ILE A 162 -11.25 11.20 -9.36
N ASP A 163 -12.01 12.19 -9.80
CA ASP A 163 -13.46 12.16 -9.70
C ASP A 163 -14.02 11.50 -10.97
N GLU A 164 -14.61 10.33 -10.81
CA GLU A 164 -15.17 9.55 -11.92
C GLU A 164 -16.59 10.01 -12.33
N HIS A 165 -17.19 10.94 -11.58
CA HIS A 165 -18.55 11.42 -11.83
C HIS A 165 -18.64 12.47 -12.94
N LEU A 166 -17.52 13.07 -13.36
CA LEU A 166 -17.50 14.03 -14.46
C LEU A 166 -17.02 13.35 -15.74
N GLY A 167 -17.96 13.11 -16.67
CA GLY A 167 -17.70 12.52 -17.98
C GLY A 167 -17.02 13.47 -18.97
N VAL A 168 -15.88 14.05 -18.59
CA VAL A 168 -15.01 14.86 -19.46
C VAL A 168 -13.75 14.12 -19.91
#